data_AF-A0A3M1P572-F1
#
_entry.id   AF-A0A3M1P572-F1
#
_cell.length_a   1.000
_cell.length_b   1.000
_cell.length_c   1.000
_cell.angle_alpha   90.00
_cell.angle_beta   90.00
_cell.angle_gamma   90.00
#
_symmetry.space_group_name_H-M   'P 1'
#
loop_
_entity.id
_entity.type
_entity.pdbx_description
1 polymer ?
#
loop_
_entity_poly.entity_id
_entity_poly.type
_entity_poly.pdbx_seq_one_letter_code
_entity_poly.pdbx_strand_id
1 'polypeptide(L)'
;SPTNNGGQTDDASGFMAVNSTGDVVNTAWVAEPDGDEGCMAGVVGVRVLRPTEREGQVSFNWWMSDTEISSADDWGPVTPNVITGDPNTRDPIGSPEDDPEKYILMSNGSFDDPQFDPERNEFNPNIPAGATPNDNSRFLISFGPLGTRDSTITDPNDPMFGQTVKIFAPGDSLFFTYAVIGGEGDPDRARALGTFDPNALVDLGQNAKIAGIMFDNPGVDTDGDGFAGEDLNGDGVLDTGDGVPDFKGPPPPPSPPLKVIPGDRTITLDWSAADPNSPGYDPNDPNLPLNFQDPFISDDPNTPEDESKDFEGFRVVRSKTGVLGTFEILAEFDLAGNDFGKNTGLEFKYVDHVPNGEEFFYAVVSFDRGAPSIGLETLASSPLINMTRVMASPLPLSTLDRKIWVEPNPYIQRSGFEGNEVQNDVVAELNREIHFVNLPARCTIRIFTVDGDLVQTLVHDDASSSREKWDLLSKNTRPIASGIYLFAVETEDGDRQVGRFVIIK
;
A
#
# COMPACT_ATOMS: atom_id res chain seq x y z
N SER A 1 40.16 -4.67 29.10
CA SER A 1 39.58 -4.21 27.84
C SER A 1 40.11 -5.08 26.73
N PRO A 2 39.31 -6.01 26.18
CA PRO A 2 39.49 -6.43 24.81
C PRO A 2 39.02 -5.29 23.90
N THR A 3 39.63 -5.25 22.73
CA THR A 3 39.61 -4.19 21.73
C THR A 3 38.29 -4.14 20.98
N ASN A 4 37.62 -3.00 21.02
CA ASN A 4 36.67 -2.56 19.99
C ASN A 4 37.39 -2.53 18.64
N ASN A 5 37.27 -3.60 17.87
CA ASN A 5 37.24 -3.50 16.42
C ASN A 5 35.76 -3.61 16.09
N GLY A 6 35.09 -2.49 15.82
CA GLY A 6 33.73 -2.49 15.26
C GLY A 6 33.81 -3.02 13.84
N GLY A 7 33.61 -4.32 13.69
CA GLY A 7 33.57 -5.02 12.43
C GLY A 7 32.39 -5.96 12.46
N GLN A 8 31.53 -5.82 11.46
CA GLN A 8 30.20 -6.40 11.26
C GLN A 8 30.25 -7.94 11.12
N THR A 9 30.77 -8.65 12.12
CA THR A 9 31.25 -10.05 11.98
C THR A 9 30.37 -11.11 12.63
N ASP A 10 29.17 -10.73 13.04
CA ASP A 10 28.36 -11.49 13.97
C ASP A 10 26.89 -11.65 13.54
N ASP A 11 26.39 -10.93 12.55
CA ASP A 11 25.04 -11.19 11.99
C ASP A 11 24.91 -12.62 11.46
N ALA A 12 23.72 -13.21 11.64
CA ALA A 12 23.42 -14.52 11.07
C ALA A 12 22.00 -14.59 10.49
N SER A 13 21.85 -15.26 9.35
CA SER A 13 20.56 -15.72 8.83
C SER A 13 20.39 -17.22 9.02
N GLY A 14 19.13 -17.65 9.03
CA GLY A 14 18.81 -19.07 8.93
C GLY A 14 17.34 -19.34 8.68
N PHE A 15 17.01 -20.62 8.57
CA PHE A 15 15.64 -21.08 8.42
C PHE A 15 15.27 -22.06 9.53
N MET A 16 14.20 -21.75 10.24
CA MET A 16 13.63 -22.60 11.28
C MET A 16 12.45 -23.39 10.69
N ALA A 17 12.69 -24.65 10.34
CA ALA A 17 11.62 -25.54 9.90
C ALA A 17 10.71 -25.95 11.07
N VAL A 18 11.33 -26.32 12.20
CA VAL A 18 10.66 -26.82 13.40
C VAL A 18 11.16 -26.04 14.62
N ASN A 19 10.26 -25.67 15.53
CA ASN A 19 10.63 -24.99 16.77
C ASN A 19 11.08 -25.99 17.87
N SER A 20 11.46 -25.47 19.04
CA SER A 20 11.94 -26.30 20.17
C SER A 20 10.88 -27.24 20.77
N THR A 21 9.60 -27.03 20.48
CA THR A 21 8.49 -27.89 20.92
C THR A 21 8.09 -28.93 19.88
N GLY A 22 8.71 -28.93 18.69
CA GLY A 22 8.42 -29.88 17.62
C GLY A 22 7.37 -29.40 16.60
N ASP A 23 6.91 -28.15 16.70
CA ASP A 23 5.92 -27.58 15.79
C ASP A 23 6.57 -27.07 14.50
N VAL A 24 5.91 -27.29 13.37
CA VAL A 24 6.33 -26.77 12.06
C VAL A 24 6.06 -25.28 11.97
N VAL A 25 7.11 -24.48 11.85
CA VAL A 25 7.03 -23.01 11.86
C VAL A 25 7.57 -22.35 10.60
N ASN A 26 8.43 -23.02 9.82
CA ASN A 26 8.90 -22.57 8.50
C ASN A 26 9.22 -21.07 8.43
N THR A 27 10.10 -20.61 9.31
CA THR A 27 10.39 -19.19 9.53
C THR A 27 11.83 -18.89 9.16
N ALA A 28 12.05 -18.05 8.16
CA ALA A 28 13.37 -17.47 7.88
C ALA A 28 13.67 -16.41 8.93
N TRP A 29 14.92 -16.24 9.34
CA TRP A 29 15.28 -15.28 10.39
C TRP A 29 16.64 -14.64 10.15
N VAL A 30 16.81 -13.46 10.73
CA VAL A 30 18.08 -12.74 10.92
C VAL A 30 18.25 -12.50 12.41
N ALA A 31 19.47 -12.70 12.90
CA ALA A 31 19.91 -12.38 14.24
C ALA A 31 20.95 -11.27 14.16
N GLU A 32 20.70 -10.20 14.93
CA GLU A 32 21.59 -9.07 15.16
C GLU A 32 22.17 -9.20 16.57
N PRO A 33 23.48 -9.45 16.77
CA PRO A 33 23.98 -9.88 18.07
C PRO A 33 24.47 -8.77 18.98
N ASP A 34 25.06 -7.70 18.45
CA ASP A 34 25.73 -6.68 19.27
C ASP A 34 25.01 -5.32 19.29
N GLY A 35 24.02 -5.14 18.41
CA GLY A 35 23.16 -3.96 18.37
C GLY A 35 23.91 -2.71 17.94
N ASP A 36 24.85 -2.87 17.01
CA ASP A 36 25.53 -1.76 16.34
C ASP A 36 24.66 -1.13 15.23
N GLU A 37 25.22 -0.15 14.51
CA GLU A 37 24.60 0.59 13.40
C GLU A 37 23.19 1.22 13.65
N GLY A 38 22.73 1.29 14.90
CA GLY A 38 21.41 1.82 15.27
C GLY A 38 20.30 0.76 15.34
N CYS A 39 20.66 -0.52 15.18
CA CYS A 39 19.79 -1.67 15.40
C CYS A 39 19.80 -2.10 16.88
N MET A 40 18.75 -2.76 17.34
CA MET A 40 18.77 -3.43 18.64
C MET A 40 19.21 -4.88 18.43
N ALA A 41 20.08 -5.39 19.30
CA ALA A 41 20.40 -6.81 19.31
C ALA A 41 19.12 -7.64 19.52
N GLY A 42 18.92 -8.68 18.72
CA GLY A 42 17.72 -9.50 18.74
C GLY A 42 17.57 -10.38 17.51
N VAL A 43 16.44 -11.07 17.43
CA VAL A 43 16.11 -11.94 16.30
C VAL A 43 14.80 -11.47 15.67
N VAL A 44 14.78 -11.32 14.36
CA VAL A 44 13.56 -11.08 13.59
C VAL A 44 13.41 -12.15 12.52
N GLY A 45 12.19 -12.64 12.35
CA GLY A 45 11.87 -13.64 11.35
C GLY A 45 10.73 -13.25 10.45
N VAL A 46 10.69 -13.89 9.29
CA VAL A 46 9.61 -13.83 8.32
C VAL A 46 9.07 -15.24 8.09
N ARG A 47 7.78 -15.42 8.33
CA ARG A 47 7.06 -16.67 8.06
C ARG A 47 6.03 -16.43 6.97
N VAL A 48 6.08 -17.20 5.89
CA VAL A 48 4.99 -17.21 4.89
C VAL A 48 3.83 -18.02 5.48
N LEU A 49 2.68 -17.39 5.63
CA LEU A 49 1.47 -17.99 6.22
C LEU A 49 0.55 -18.57 5.14
N ARG A 50 0.51 -17.93 3.96
CA ARG A 50 -0.26 -18.42 2.80
C ARG A 50 0.55 -18.31 1.51
N PRO A 51 1.20 -19.40 1.05
CA PRO A 51 1.46 -19.57 -0.36
C PRO A 51 0.13 -19.95 -1.03
N THR A 52 -0.26 -19.25 -2.10
CA THR A 52 -1.60 -19.36 -2.73
C THR A 52 -1.97 -20.72 -3.32
N GLU A 53 -1.09 -21.71 -3.28
CA GLU A 53 -1.39 -23.08 -3.68
C GLU A 53 -0.92 -24.01 -2.56
N ARG A 54 -1.70 -25.07 -2.25
CA ARG A 54 -1.24 -26.20 -1.40
C ARG A 54 0.07 -26.83 -1.93
N GLU A 55 0.44 -26.53 -3.18
CA GLU A 55 1.62 -27.02 -3.89
C GLU A 55 2.74 -25.98 -4.05
N GLY A 56 2.55 -24.74 -3.58
CA GLY A 56 3.56 -23.69 -3.67
C GLY A 56 4.82 -24.07 -2.89
N GLN A 57 5.95 -24.18 -3.58
CA GLN A 57 7.22 -24.56 -2.97
C GLN A 57 7.88 -23.33 -2.37
N VAL A 58 8.39 -23.46 -1.15
CA VAL A 58 9.20 -22.42 -0.50
C VAL A 58 10.66 -22.77 -0.71
N SER A 59 11.47 -21.75 -0.99
CA SER A 59 12.94 -21.83 -0.95
C SER A 59 13.48 -20.75 -0.04
N PHE A 60 14.61 -21.05 0.59
CA PHE A 60 15.34 -20.14 1.47
C PHE A 60 16.79 -20.14 1.02
N ASN A 61 17.26 -18.96 0.63
CA ASN A 61 18.64 -18.76 0.21
C ASN A 61 19.24 -17.55 0.91
N TRP A 62 20.53 -17.55 1.22
CA TRP A 62 21.21 -16.39 1.81
C TRP A 62 22.61 -16.20 1.23
N TRP A 63 23.12 -14.98 1.33
CA TRP A 63 24.50 -14.66 0.94
C TRP A 63 25.01 -13.47 1.76
N MET A 64 26.34 -13.41 1.90
CA MET A 64 27.05 -12.25 2.44
C MET A 64 27.32 -11.27 1.30
N SER A 65 27.17 -9.97 1.57
CA SER A 65 27.42 -8.91 0.59
C SER A 65 28.11 -7.72 1.22
N ASP A 66 29.29 -7.37 0.71
CA ASP A 66 30.05 -6.18 1.15
C ASP A 66 29.54 -4.86 0.56
N THR A 67 28.34 -4.88 -0.06
CA THR A 67 27.69 -3.80 -0.82
C THR A 67 28.36 -3.42 -2.14
N GLU A 68 29.54 -3.94 -2.47
CA GLU A 68 30.15 -3.80 -3.79
C GLU A 68 29.57 -4.82 -4.77
N ILE A 69 29.24 -4.36 -5.97
CA ILE A 69 28.78 -5.24 -7.05
C ILE A 69 29.99 -6.04 -7.55
N SER A 70 29.85 -7.36 -7.65
CA SER A 70 30.90 -8.29 -8.10
C SER A 70 32.10 -8.44 -7.17
N SER A 71 31.89 -8.32 -5.85
CA SER A 71 32.97 -8.59 -4.89
C SER A 71 33.36 -10.06 -4.88
N ALA A 72 34.67 -10.32 -4.81
CA ALA A 72 35.19 -11.67 -4.59
C ALA A 72 34.97 -12.15 -3.14
N ASP A 73 34.55 -11.24 -2.26
CA ASP A 73 34.27 -11.49 -0.85
C ASP A 73 32.79 -11.84 -0.61
N ASP A 74 31.92 -11.62 -1.61
CA ASP A 74 30.52 -12.07 -1.57
C ASP A 74 30.44 -13.61 -1.62
N TRP A 75 29.67 -14.19 -0.71
CA TRP A 75 29.55 -15.64 -0.62
C TRP A 75 28.22 -16.11 -0.06
N GLY A 76 27.63 -17.12 -0.70
CA GLY A 76 26.50 -17.89 -0.18
C GLY A 76 26.74 -19.39 -0.39
N PRO A 77 26.08 -20.27 0.39
CA PRO A 77 26.17 -21.70 0.19
C PRO A 77 25.50 -22.09 -1.13
N VAL A 78 26.21 -22.88 -1.94
CA VAL A 78 25.67 -23.40 -3.20
C VAL A 78 24.90 -24.68 -2.93
N THR A 79 23.57 -24.62 -2.97
CA THR A 79 22.70 -25.79 -2.79
C THR A 79 22.21 -26.35 -4.14
N PRO A 80 22.15 -27.68 -4.36
CA PRO A 80 21.66 -28.25 -5.61
C PRO A 80 20.21 -27.84 -5.91
N ASN A 81 19.87 -27.70 -7.20
CA ASN A 81 18.47 -27.53 -7.59
C ASN A 81 17.68 -28.80 -7.23
N VAL A 82 16.71 -28.68 -6.32
CA VAL A 82 15.95 -29.82 -5.77
C VAL A 82 14.98 -30.39 -6.81
N ILE A 83 14.59 -29.59 -7.80
CA ILE A 83 13.61 -29.95 -8.84
C ILE A 83 14.28 -30.72 -9.98
N THR A 84 15.40 -30.23 -10.50
CA THR A 84 16.07 -30.83 -11.66
C THR A 84 17.15 -31.84 -11.26
N GLY A 85 17.63 -31.77 -10.01
CA GLY A 85 18.75 -32.57 -9.53
C GLY A 85 20.09 -32.19 -10.16
N ASP A 86 20.12 -31.09 -10.92
CA ASP A 86 21.35 -30.59 -11.55
C ASP A 86 22.31 -30.07 -10.47
N PRO A 87 23.62 -30.35 -10.57
CA PRO A 87 24.62 -29.66 -9.77
C PRO A 87 24.51 -28.16 -10.06
N ASN A 88 24.53 -27.34 -9.02
CA ASN A 88 24.25 -25.91 -9.14
C ASN A 88 25.44 -25.12 -9.70
N THR A 89 25.90 -25.50 -10.90
CA THR A 89 26.95 -24.80 -11.65
C THR A 89 26.47 -23.46 -12.24
N ARG A 90 25.22 -23.07 -11.96
CA ARG A 90 24.55 -21.85 -12.40
C ARG A 90 24.19 -20.92 -11.23
N ASP A 91 24.45 -21.33 -10.00
CA ASP A 91 24.34 -20.42 -8.86
C ASP A 91 25.37 -19.30 -9.04
N PRO A 92 24.97 -18.03 -8.87
CA PRO A 92 25.95 -16.96 -8.74
C PRO A 92 26.85 -17.28 -7.54
N ILE A 93 28.17 -17.24 -7.75
CA ILE A 93 29.12 -17.27 -6.64
C ILE A 93 29.09 -15.86 -6.04
N GLY A 94 28.48 -15.70 -4.87
CA GLY A 94 28.32 -14.40 -4.21
C GLY A 94 26.90 -13.83 -4.36
N SER A 95 26.78 -12.51 -4.51
CA SER A 95 25.47 -11.85 -4.66
C SER A 95 24.87 -12.08 -6.06
N PRO A 96 23.57 -12.42 -6.18
CA PRO A 96 22.90 -12.47 -7.48
C PRO A 96 22.73 -11.06 -8.05
N GLU A 97 23.34 -10.77 -9.20
CA GLU A 97 23.43 -9.41 -9.75
C GLU A 97 22.29 -9.08 -10.72
N ASP A 98 21.93 -10.04 -11.57
CA ASP A 98 20.93 -9.86 -12.63
C ASP A 98 19.62 -10.66 -12.40
N ASP A 99 18.60 -10.34 -13.18
CA ASP A 99 17.27 -10.97 -13.05
C ASP A 99 17.32 -12.50 -13.31
N PRO A 100 18.06 -13.02 -14.31
CA PRO A 100 18.27 -14.45 -14.46
C PRO A 100 18.90 -15.15 -13.25
N GLU A 101 19.97 -14.60 -12.68
CA GLU A 101 20.65 -15.16 -11.50
C GLU A 101 19.71 -15.18 -10.28
N LYS A 102 19.02 -14.07 -10.02
CA LYS A 102 18.00 -14.00 -8.96
C LYS A 102 16.92 -15.04 -9.20
N TYR A 103 16.41 -15.16 -10.43
CA TYR A 103 15.36 -16.12 -10.74
C TYR A 103 15.80 -17.56 -10.48
N ILE A 104 17.02 -17.94 -10.88
CA ILE A 104 17.58 -19.28 -10.66
C ILE A 104 17.67 -19.58 -9.16
N LEU A 105 18.21 -18.65 -8.37
CA LEU A 105 18.32 -18.79 -6.91
C LEU A 105 16.93 -18.90 -6.26
N MET A 106 15.98 -18.06 -6.66
CA MET A 106 14.61 -18.07 -6.11
C MET A 106 13.80 -19.32 -6.49
N SER A 107 14.09 -19.95 -7.63
CA SER A 107 13.31 -21.09 -8.15
C SER A 107 13.95 -22.47 -7.92
N ASN A 108 15.08 -22.53 -7.23
CA ASN A 108 15.84 -23.78 -7.03
C ASN A 108 15.17 -24.78 -6.05
N GLY A 109 14.21 -24.31 -5.24
CA GLY A 109 13.53 -25.11 -4.21
C GLY A 109 14.41 -25.54 -3.04
N SER A 110 15.62 -24.99 -2.89
CA SER A 110 16.56 -25.38 -1.84
C SER A 110 16.35 -24.59 -0.54
N PHE A 111 16.92 -25.14 0.53
CA PHE A 111 17.03 -24.51 1.84
C PHE A 111 18.50 -24.49 2.22
N ASP A 112 19.08 -23.31 2.27
CA ASP A 112 20.45 -23.13 2.71
C ASP A 112 20.58 -23.42 4.22
N ASP A 113 21.69 -24.08 4.59
CA ASP A 113 22.00 -24.35 6.00
C ASP A 113 22.13 -23.01 6.76
N PRO A 114 21.65 -22.94 8.02
CA PRO A 114 21.74 -21.71 8.81
C PRO A 114 23.20 -21.30 9.07
N GLN A 115 23.44 -19.99 9.16
CA GLN A 115 24.75 -19.42 9.47
C GLN A 115 25.16 -19.66 10.93
N PHE A 116 24.18 -19.84 11.82
CA PHE A 116 24.40 -20.03 13.25
C PHE A 116 23.64 -21.25 13.76
N ASP A 117 24.34 -22.11 14.51
CA ASP A 117 23.78 -23.27 15.20
C ASP A 117 23.37 -22.86 16.63
N PRO A 118 22.06 -22.76 16.92
CA PRO A 118 21.58 -22.31 18.21
C PRO A 118 21.78 -23.33 19.34
N GLU A 119 21.96 -24.61 19.04
CA GLU A 119 22.23 -25.63 20.06
C GLU A 119 23.68 -25.59 20.52
N ARG A 120 24.61 -25.35 19.59
CA ARG A 120 26.05 -25.27 19.87
C ARG A 120 26.51 -23.86 20.22
N ASN A 121 25.71 -22.85 19.89
CA ASN A 121 26.09 -21.44 19.99
C ASN A 121 27.38 -21.13 19.20
N GLU A 122 27.44 -21.66 17.99
CA GLU A 122 28.60 -21.58 17.09
C GLU A 122 28.14 -21.25 15.67
N PHE A 123 28.91 -20.42 14.95
CA PHE A 123 28.70 -20.22 13.52
C PHE A 123 29.04 -21.49 12.74
N ASN A 124 28.36 -21.69 11.61
CA ASN A 124 28.52 -22.86 10.77
C ASN A 124 30.00 -23.04 10.36
N PRO A 125 30.64 -24.18 10.70
CA PRO A 125 32.06 -24.40 10.42
C PRO A 125 32.37 -24.52 8.91
N ASN A 126 31.35 -24.64 8.06
CA ASN A 126 31.50 -24.70 6.60
C ASN A 126 31.64 -23.31 5.95
N ILE A 127 31.57 -22.21 6.71
CA ILE A 127 31.95 -20.89 6.23
C ILE A 127 33.44 -20.93 5.83
N PRO A 128 33.81 -20.63 4.58
CA PRO A 128 35.19 -20.76 4.10
C PRO A 128 36.20 -19.99 4.95
N ALA A 129 37.33 -20.62 5.28
CA ALA A 129 38.41 -19.97 6.01
C ALA A 129 38.98 -18.79 5.19
N GLY A 130 38.75 -17.56 5.66
CA GLY A 130 39.16 -16.33 4.98
C GLY A 130 38.03 -15.54 4.34
N ALA A 131 36.79 -16.08 4.31
CA ALA A 131 35.61 -15.24 4.21
C ALA A 131 35.59 -14.38 5.48
N THR A 132 35.90 -13.10 5.34
CA THR A 132 35.75 -12.16 6.45
C THR A 132 34.25 -12.04 6.70
N PRO A 133 33.76 -12.25 7.93
CA PRO A 133 32.32 -12.24 8.20
C PRO A 133 31.65 -10.87 8.04
N ASN A 134 32.26 -9.90 7.35
CA ASN A 134 31.77 -8.55 7.27
C ASN A 134 30.65 -8.41 6.24
N ASP A 135 29.53 -7.88 6.75
CA ASP A 135 28.43 -7.20 6.08
C ASP A 135 27.15 -8.02 5.78
N ASN A 136 26.14 -7.71 6.60
CA ASN A 136 24.70 -7.78 6.36
C ASN A 136 24.16 -9.15 5.94
N SER A 137 23.76 -9.92 6.95
CA SER A 137 22.98 -11.15 6.77
C SER A 137 21.64 -10.85 6.07
N ARG A 138 21.59 -11.10 4.76
CA ARG A 138 20.38 -11.02 3.95
C ARG A 138 19.98 -12.43 3.56
N PHE A 139 18.68 -12.68 3.64
CA PHE A 139 18.10 -13.86 3.05
C PHE A 139 17.06 -13.48 2.01
N LEU A 140 16.78 -14.43 1.14
CA LEU A 140 15.66 -14.43 0.25
C LEU A 140 14.79 -15.63 0.60
N ILE A 141 13.53 -15.34 0.90
CA ILE A 141 12.47 -16.34 0.95
C ILE A 141 11.60 -16.20 -0.30
N SER A 142 11.49 -17.28 -1.06
CA SER A 142 10.69 -17.32 -2.29
C SER A 142 9.62 -18.39 -2.17
N PHE A 143 8.49 -18.14 -2.81
CA PHE A 143 7.38 -19.08 -2.84
C PHE A 143 6.75 -19.09 -4.24
N GLY A 144 6.51 -20.28 -4.79
CA GLY A 144 5.97 -20.42 -6.14
C GLY A 144 6.27 -21.79 -6.77
N PRO A 145 6.11 -21.92 -8.09
CA PRO A 145 5.73 -20.87 -9.05
C PRO A 145 4.29 -20.37 -8.84
N LEU A 146 4.04 -19.07 -9.06
CA LEU A 146 2.73 -18.44 -8.86
C LEU A 146 2.08 -18.08 -10.20
N GLY A 147 0.80 -18.40 -10.36
CA GLY A 147 0.02 -17.97 -11.52
C GLY A 147 -1.23 -18.82 -11.73
N THR A 148 -2.19 -18.32 -12.49
CA THR A 148 -3.50 -18.99 -12.66
C THR A 148 -3.47 -20.03 -13.78
N ARG A 149 -2.39 -20.10 -14.56
CA ARG A 149 -2.27 -20.98 -15.73
C ARG A 149 -0.81 -21.27 -16.07
N ASP A 150 -0.61 -22.38 -16.75
CA ASP A 150 0.68 -22.78 -17.30
C ASP A 150 0.92 -22.12 -18.68
N SER A 151 2.18 -21.79 -18.96
CA SER A 151 2.66 -21.31 -20.26
C SER A 151 4.05 -21.89 -20.53
N THR A 152 4.43 -22.07 -21.79
CA THR A 152 5.77 -22.52 -22.16
C THR A 152 6.56 -21.36 -22.75
N ILE A 153 7.81 -21.17 -22.29
CA ILE A 153 8.71 -20.16 -22.86
C ILE A 153 9.11 -20.61 -24.27
N THR A 154 8.79 -19.80 -25.27
CA THR A 154 8.93 -20.16 -26.69
C THR A 154 10.03 -19.39 -27.42
N ASP A 155 10.66 -18.39 -26.80
CA ASP A 155 11.79 -17.68 -27.38
C ASP A 155 13.05 -18.56 -27.32
N PRO A 156 13.64 -18.97 -28.45
CA PRO A 156 14.82 -19.82 -28.47
C PRO A 156 16.10 -19.15 -27.94
N ASN A 157 16.10 -17.84 -27.73
CA ASN A 157 17.24 -17.12 -27.13
C ASN A 157 17.08 -16.93 -25.61
N ASP A 158 15.92 -17.29 -25.06
CA ASP A 158 15.69 -17.23 -23.62
C ASP A 158 16.42 -18.39 -22.93
N PRO A 159 17.19 -18.13 -21.85
CA PRO A 159 17.86 -19.17 -21.07
C PRO A 159 16.93 -20.27 -20.54
N MET A 160 15.63 -19.99 -20.45
CA MET A 160 14.58 -20.91 -20.02
C MET A 160 13.73 -21.48 -21.18
N PHE A 161 14.20 -21.37 -22.43
CA PHE A 161 13.49 -21.92 -23.60
C PHE A 161 13.00 -23.36 -23.39
N GLY A 162 11.72 -23.59 -23.64
CA GLY A 162 11.07 -24.89 -23.51
C GLY A 162 10.61 -25.25 -22.10
N GLN A 163 10.86 -24.41 -21.09
CA GLN A 163 10.33 -24.62 -19.74
C GLN A 163 8.88 -24.17 -19.62
N THR A 164 8.10 -24.90 -18.81
CA THR A 164 6.74 -24.53 -18.41
C THR A 164 6.81 -23.66 -17.17
N VAL A 165 6.18 -22.48 -17.23
CA VAL A 165 6.09 -21.49 -16.16
C VAL A 165 4.64 -21.16 -15.84
N LYS A 166 4.36 -20.72 -14.61
CA LYS A 166 3.07 -20.14 -14.23
C LYS A 166 3.01 -18.68 -14.67
N ILE A 167 1.87 -18.23 -15.19
CA ILE A 167 1.65 -16.82 -15.60
C ILE A 167 0.34 -16.26 -15.05
N PHE A 168 0.31 -14.93 -14.91
CA PHE A 168 -0.92 -14.16 -14.66
C PHE A 168 -1.41 -13.52 -15.96
N ALA A 169 -2.73 -13.54 -16.18
CA ALA A 169 -3.39 -12.75 -17.21
C ALA A 169 -3.90 -11.41 -16.63
N PRO A 170 -4.21 -10.43 -17.51
CA PRO A 170 -4.86 -9.21 -17.07
C PRO A 170 -6.14 -9.51 -16.29
N GLY A 171 -6.21 -9.00 -15.06
CA GLY A 171 -7.33 -9.20 -14.13
C GLY A 171 -7.14 -10.34 -13.12
N ASP A 172 -6.10 -11.16 -13.24
CA ASP A 172 -5.78 -12.15 -12.21
C ASP A 172 -5.29 -11.44 -10.93
N SER A 173 -5.56 -12.05 -9.78
CA SER A 173 -5.13 -11.55 -8.47
C SER A 173 -4.63 -12.70 -7.60
N LEU A 174 -3.69 -12.38 -6.71
CA LEU A 174 -3.05 -13.32 -5.80
C LEU A 174 -3.06 -12.69 -4.40
N PHE A 175 -3.43 -13.48 -3.39
CA PHE A 175 -3.35 -13.10 -1.98
C PHE A 175 -2.23 -13.87 -1.30
N PHE A 176 -1.15 -13.20 -0.94
CA PHE A 176 -0.13 -13.78 -0.07
C PHE A 176 -0.20 -13.13 1.31
N THR A 177 0.14 -13.90 2.34
CA THR A 177 0.23 -13.40 3.70
C THR A 177 1.53 -13.91 4.32
N TYR A 178 2.24 -13.00 4.98
CA TYR A 178 3.44 -13.30 5.75
C TYR A 178 3.34 -12.60 7.10
N ALA A 179 4.01 -13.17 8.10
CA ALA A 179 4.18 -12.56 9.41
C ALA A 179 5.64 -12.13 9.58
N VAL A 180 5.85 -10.93 10.14
CA VAL A 180 7.13 -10.50 10.71
C VAL A 180 7.07 -10.81 12.21
N ILE A 181 8.04 -11.57 12.69
CA ILE A 181 7.99 -12.22 14.01
C ILE A 181 9.24 -11.80 14.77
N GLY A 182 9.07 -11.23 15.97
CA GLY A 182 10.19 -10.92 16.85
C GLY A 182 10.51 -12.09 17.78
N GLY A 183 11.79 -12.31 18.05
CA GLY A 183 12.31 -13.13 19.15
C GLY A 183 12.95 -12.21 20.19
N GLU A 184 12.32 -12.06 21.35
CA GLU A 184 12.73 -11.09 22.38
C GLU A 184 13.99 -11.54 23.12
N GLY A 185 14.01 -12.79 23.61
CA GLY A 185 15.08 -13.28 24.48
C GLY A 185 15.19 -12.50 25.78
N ASP A 186 16.32 -12.66 26.49
CA ASP A 186 16.66 -11.87 27.68
C ASP A 186 17.73 -10.80 27.35
N PRO A 187 17.40 -9.50 27.39
CA PRO A 187 18.34 -8.41 27.11
C PRO A 187 19.54 -8.34 28.06
N ASP A 188 19.39 -8.73 29.33
CA ASP A 188 20.49 -8.74 30.30
C ASP A 188 21.45 -9.91 30.02
N ARG A 189 20.90 -11.05 29.60
CA ARG A 189 21.69 -12.19 29.16
C ARG A 189 22.47 -11.88 27.87
N ALA A 190 21.81 -11.26 26.89
CA ALA A 190 22.47 -10.81 25.67
C ALA A 190 23.67 -9.90 26.00
N ARG A 191 23.44 -8.88 26.85
CA ARG A 191 24.50 -7.98 27.34
C ARG A 191 25.64 -8.71 28.05
N ALA A 192 25.36 -9.76 28.81
CA ALA A 192 26.37 -10.54 29.52
C ALA A 192 27.20 -11.43 28.58
N LEU A 193 26.60 -11.95 27.52
CA LEU A 193 27.28 -12.76 26.51
C LEU A 193 28.04 -11.90 25.49
N GLY A 194 27.66 -10.63 25.33
CA GLY A 194 28.20 -9.75 24.29
C GLY A 194 27.76 -10.17 22.88
N THR A 195 26.57 -10.76 22.79
CA THR A 195 25.89 -11.28 21.59
C THR A 195 24.39 -11.42 21.93
N PHE A 196 23.53 -11.89 21.03
CA PHE A 196 22.11 -12.11 21.35
C PHE A 196 21.90 -13.26 22.36
N ASP A 197 20.75 -13.31 23.04
CA ASP A 197 20.38 -14.49 23.84
C ASP A 197 19.83 -15.58 22.92
N PRO A 198 20.41 -16.80 22.86
CA PRO A 198 19.89 -17.89 22.02
C PRO A 198 18.42 -18.25 22.31
N ASN A 199 17.88 -17.93 23.49
CA ASN A 199 16.45 -18.13 23.77
C ASN A 199 15.56 -17.21 22.91
N ALA A 200 16.08 -16.14 22.31
CA ALA A 200 15.35 -15.35 21.32
C ALA A 200 14.85 -16.21 20.15
N LEU A 201 15.55 -17.28 19.76
CA LEU A 201 15.07 -18.24 18.76
C LEU A 201 13.98 -19.16 19.30
N VAL A 202 13.95 -19.44 20.60
CA VAL A 202 12.83 -20.14 21.24
C VAL A 202 11.58 -19.27 21.20
N ASP A 203 11.71 -17.99 21.56
CA ASP A 203 10.61 -17.02 21.51
C ASP A 203 10.13 -16.80 20.06
N LEU A 204 11.07 -16.66 19.11
CA LEU A 204 10.76 -16.60 17.68
C LEU A 204 9.91 -17.80 17.25
N GLY A 205 10.30 -19.02 17.62
CA GLY A 205 9.57 -20.23 17.28
C GLY A 205 8.17 -20.32 17.92
N GLN A 206 8.01 -19.80 19.13
CA GLN A 206 6.70 -19.72 19.79
C GLN A 206 5.81 -18.66 19.12
N ASN A 207 6.34 -17.46 18.87
CA ASN A 207 5.63 -16.37 18.21
C ASN A 207 5.28 -16.74 16.76
N ALA A 208 6.15 -17.48 16.07
CA ALA A 208 5.88 -18.02 14.75
C ALA A 208 4.70 -18.98 14.78
N LYS A 209 4.64 -19.91 15.75
CA LYS A 209 3.49 -20.81 15.94
C LYS A 209 2.21 -20.02 16.16
N ILE A 210 2.24 -19.04 17.06
CA ILE A 210 1.08 -18.16 17.34
C ILE A 210 0.63 -17.45 16.06
N ALA A 211 1.54 -16.91 15.25
CA ALA A 211 1.19 -16.28 13.98
C ALA A 211 0.49 -17.24 13.01
N GLY A 212 0.92 -18.50 12.97
CA GLY A 212 0.24 -19.56 12.20
C GLY A 212 -1.18 -19.81 12.69
N ILE A 213 -1.34 -19.99 14.02
CA ILE A 213 -2.63 -20.23 14.64
C ILE A 213 -3.58 -19.04 14.49
N MET A 214 -3.10 -17.81 14.65
CA MET A 214 -3.91 -16.60 14.46
C MET A 214 -4.36 -16.42 13.01
N PHE A 215 -3.56 -16.92 12.06
CA PHE A 215 -3.86 -16.84 10.66
C PHE A 215 -4.97 -17.82 10.24
N ASP A 216 -4.91 -19.04 10.75
CA ASP A 216 -5.76 -20.18 10.41
C ASP A 216 -5.99 -20.99 11.70
N ASN A 217 -7.13 -20.76 12.35
CA ASN A 217 -7.40 -21.19 13.71
C ASN A 217 -7.79 -22.68 13.72
N PRO A 218 -7.15 -23.52 14.56
CA PRO A 218 -7.56 -24.90 14.71
C PRO A 218 -9.00 -25.05 15.19
N GLY A 219 -9.79 -25.88 14.50
CA GLY A 219 -11.19 -26.17 14.84
C GLY A 219 -12.21 -25.18 14.29
N VAL A 220 -11.80 -24.25 13.43
CA VAL A 220 -12.70 -23.41 12.64
C VAL A 220 -12.77 -23.96 11.21
N ASP A 221 -14.00 -24.13 10.72
CA ASP A 221 -14.30 -24.52 9.34
C ASP A 221 -14.83 -23.27 8.62
N THR A 222 -13.92 -22.55 7.97
CA THR A 222 -14.18 -21.20 7.44
C THR A 222 -14.84 -21.22 6.08
N ASP A 223 -14.59 -22.23 5.26
CA ASP A 223 -15.26 -22.39 3.97
C ASP A 223 -16.49 -23.32 4.00
N GLY A 224 -16.73 -24.00 5.12
CA GLY A 224 -17.92 -24.82 5.37
C GLY A 224 -17.87 -26.19 4.69
N ASP A 225 -16.69 -26.69 4.36
CA ASP A 225 -16.51 -27.99 3.70
C ASP A 225 -16.52 -29.18 4.67
N GLY A 226 -16.56 -28.91 5.98
CA GLY A 226 -16.57 -29.89 7.06
C GLY A 226 -15.18 -30.29 7.56
N PHE A 227 -14.12 -29.68 7.04
CA PHE A 227 -12.74 -29.81 7.52
C PHE A 227 -12.39 -28.57 8.36
N ALA A 228 -11.97 -28.79 9.61
CA ALA A 228 -11.60 -27.71 10.53
C ALA A 228 -10.12 -27.79 10.96
N GLY A 229 -9.33 -28.59 10.23
CA GLY A 229 -7.92 -28.85 10.48
C GLY A 229 -7.57 -30.27 10.90
N GLU A 230 -6.29 -30.49 11.24
CA GLU A 230 -5.71 -31.79 11.58
C GLU A 230 -5.26 -31.86 13.05
N ASP A 231 -5.47 -33.03 13.68
CA ASP A 231 -4.83 -33.42 14.94
C ASP A 231 -3.57 -34.23 14.60
N LEU A 232 -2.42 -33.57 14.67
CA LEU A 232 -1.14 -34.15 14.24
C LEU A 232 -0.60 -35.14 15.27
N ASN A 233 -0.98 -34.97 16.53
CA ASN A 233 -0.40 -35.69 17.66
C ASN A 233 -1.32 -36.81 18.23
N GLY A 234 -2.60 -36.81 17.83
CA GLY A 234 -3.60 -37.81 18.18
C GLY A 234 -4.22 -37.63 19.57
N ASP A 235 -4.11 -36.45 20.20
CA ASP A 235 -4.65 -36.16 21.53
C ASP A 235 -6.12 -35.72 21.53
N GLY A 236 -6.73 -35.58 20.35
CA GLY A 236 -8.10 -35.13 20.15
C GLY A 236 -8.27 -33.61 20.13
N VAL A 237 -7.18 -32.84 20.12
CA VAL A 237 -7.15 -31.39 19.90
C VAL A 237 -6.58 -31.14 18.51
N LEU A 238 -7.24 -30.27 17.74
CA LEU A 238 -6.73 -29.90 16.41
C LEU A 238 -5.52 -28.97 16.58
N ASP A 239 -4.43 -29.27 15.87
CA ASP A 239 -3.15 -28.57 15.91
C ASP A 239 -3.04 -27.54 14.77
N THR A 240 -3.73 -27.77 13.65
CA THR A 240 -3.76 -26.89 12.47
C THR A 240 -5.17 -26.42 12.17
N GLY A 241 -5.33 -25.33 11.43
CA GLY A 241 -6.60 -24.93 10.84
C GLY A 241 -6.88 -25.60 9.49
N ASP A 242 -7.92 -25.15 8.79
CA ASP A 242 -8.46 -25.77 7.58
C ASP A 242 -7.71 -25.38 6.29
N GLY A 243 -6.76 -24.44 6.39
CA GLY A 243 -6.00 -23.87 5.29
C GLY A 243 -6.66 -22.63 4.67
N VAL A 244 -7.76 -22.15 5.24
CA VAL A 244 -8.48 -20.93 4.86
C VAL A 244 -8.26 -19.87 5.95
N PRO A 245 -7.83 -18.66 5.60
CA PRO A 245 -7.49 -17.68 6.63
C PRO A 245 -8.70 -17.24 7.45
N ASP A 246 -8.57 -17.33 8.78
CA ASP A 246 -9.55 -16.90 9.77
C ASP A 246 -9.25 -15.52 10.33
N PHE A 247 -8.01 -15.06 10.16
CA PHE A 247 -7.53 -13.85 10.80
C PHE A 247 -8.42 -12.67 10.50
N LYS A 248 -8.93 -12.09 11.58
CA LYS A 248 -9.57 -10.79 11.60
C LYS A 248 -8.84 -9.98 12.66
N GLY A 249 -8.39 -8.79 12.30
CA GLY A 249 -7.96 -7.79 13.27
C GLY A 249 -9.15 -6.93 13.72
N PRO A 250 -9.01 -6.17 14.83
CA PRO A 250 -9.98 -5.15 15.20
C PRO A 250 -10.22 -4.21 14.01
N PRO A 251 -11.46 -4.11 13.48
CA PRO A 251 -11.75 -3.19 12.40
C PRO A 251 -12.01 -1.79 12.97
N PRO A 252 -11.56 -0.72 12.30
CA PRO A 252 -12.06 0.60 12.63
C PRO A 252 -13.55 0.74 12.28
N PRO A 253 -14.26 1.73 12.85
CA PRO A 253 -15.60 2.07 12.42
C PRO A 253 -15.66 2.33 10.90
N PRO A 254 -16.78 2.03 10.20
CA PRO A 254 -16.91 2.27 8.77
C PRO A 254 -16.83 3.76 8.41
N SER A 255 -16.24 4.09 7.26
CA SER A 255 -16.24 5.46 6.74
C SER A 255 -17.67 5.97 6.55
N PRO A 256 -18.00 7.21 6.94
CA PRO A 256 -19.33 7.74 6.75
C PRO A 256 -19.66 7.92 5.26
N PRO A 257 -20.95 7.80 4.86
CA PRO A 257 -21.37 8.15 3.52
C PRO A 257 -21.08 9.62 3.23
N LEU A 258 -20.21 9.88 2.27
CA LEU A 258 -19.70 11.22 1.97
C LEU A 258 -20.22 11.73 0.63
N LYS A 259 -20.73 12.96 0.64
CA LYS A 259 -21.00 13.76 -0.56
C LYS A 259 -20.06 14.96 -0.60
N VAL A 260 -19.32 15.10 -1.69
CA VAL A 260 -18.42 16.24 -1.92
C VAL A 260 -19.01 17.15 -2.98
N ILE A 261 -19.17 18.44 -2.66
CA ILE A 261 -19.86 19.42 -3.49
C ILE A 261 -18.91 20.59 -3.78
N PRO A 262 -18.49 20.78 -5.04
CA PRO A 262 -17.67 21.93 -5.41
C PRO A 262 -18.49 23.22 -5.45
N GLY A 263 -17.83 24.33 -5.14
CA GLY A 263 -18.37 25.69 -5.24
C GLY A 263 -17.29 26.73 -5.55
N ASP A 264 -17.70 27.99 -5.73
CA ASP A 264 -16.76 29.09 -5.98
C ASP A 264 -15.85 29.26 -4.75
N ARG A 265 -14.56 28.93 -4.94
CA ARG A 265 -13.50 28.93 -3.93
C ARG A 265 -13.76 28.07 -2.71
N THR A 266 -14.62 27.07 -2.84
CA THR A 266 -15.04 26.22 -1.73
C THR A 266 -15.26 24.79 -2.16
N ILE A 267 -14.99 23.85 -1.27
CA ILE A 267 -15.44 22.47 -1.37
C ILE A 267 -16.23 22.16 -0.09
N THR A 268 -17.48 21.76 -0.24
CA THR A 268 -18.32 21.34 0.89
C THR A 268 -18.31 19.82 0.97
N LEU A 269 -17.86 19.30 2.10
CA LEU A 269 -17.98 17.89 2.48
C LEU A 269 -19.22 17.74 3.35
N ASP A 270 -20.12 16.85 2.96
CA ASP A 270 -21.39 16.60 3.63
C ASP A 270 -21.53 15.10 3.88
N TRP A 271 -21.49 14.71 5.15
CA TRP A 271 -21.69 13.34 5.60
C TRP A 271 -22.86 13.26 6.59
N SER A 272 -23.86 14.14 6.44
CA SER A 272 -25.05 14.19 7.29
C SER A 272 -25.87 12.89 7.27
N ALA A 273 -25.68 12.02 6.27
CA ALA A 273 -26.29 10.69 6.26
C ALA A 273 -25.85 9.82 7.45
N ALA A 274 -24.72 10.11 8.08
CA ALA A 274 -24.26 9.46 9.31
C ALA A 274 -24.80 10.11 10.60
N ASP A 275 -25.54 11.23 10.51
CA ASP A 275 -26.14 11.89 11.67
C ASP A 275 -27.43 11.16 12.10
N PRO A 276 -27.54 10.68 13.35
CA PRO A 276 -28.78 10.08 13.88
C PRO A 276 -30.02 10.97 13.79
N ASN A 277 -29.83 12.29 13.68
CA ASN A 277 -30.91 13.27 13.55
C ASN A 277 -31.31 13.54 12.10
N SER A 278 -30.56 13.03 11.12
CA SER A 278 -30.85 13.24 9.71
C SER A 278 -32.04 12.41 9.23
N PRO A 279 -32.92 12.97 8.37
CA PRO A 279 -33.96 12.19 7.71
C PRO A 279 -33.35 11.05 6.88
N GLY A 280 -33.79 9.82 7.16
CA GLY A 280 -33.33 8.62 6.44
C GLY A 280 -32.17 7.87 7.09
N TYR A 281 -31.69 8.31 8.26
CA TYR A 281 -30.77 7.52 9.08
C TYR A 281 -31.41 6.20 9.53
N ASP A 282 -30.69 5.09 9.37
CA ASP A 282 -31.11 3.77 9.87
C ASP A 282 -30.28 3.42 11.12
N PRO A 283 -30.89 3.36 12.32
CA PRO A 283 -30.18 3.02 13.56
C PRO A 283 -29.72 1.55 13.63
N ASN A 284 -30.08 0.71 12.66
CA ASN A 284 -29.66 -0.69 12.61
C ASN A 284 -28.69 -0.99 11.46
N ASP A 285 -28.29 0.00 10.66
CA ASP A 285 -27.31 -0.21 9.60
C ASP A 285 -25.90 -0.26 10.23
N PRO A 286 -25.22 -1.43 10.24
CA PRO A 286 -23.89 -1.58 10.81
C PRO A 286 -22.80 -0.89 9.98
N ASN A 287 -23.12 -0.43 8.76
CA ASN A 287 -22.20 0.33 7.92
C ASN A 287 -22.17 1.82 8.27
N LEU A 288 -23.02 2.27 9.20
CA LEU A 288 -22.96 3.64 9.72
C LEU A 288 -22.03 3.70 10.95
N PRO A 289 -21.05 4.61 10.98
CA PRO A 289 -20.03 4.63 12.03
C PRO A 289 -20.56 4.66 13.46
N LEU A 290 -21.63 5.42 13.74
CA LEU A 290 -22.20 5.50 15.10
C LEU A 290 -22.97 4.24 15.54
N ASN A 291 -23.30 3.35 14.61
CA ASN A 291 -23.94 2.07 14.91
C ASN A 291 -22.94 0.91 15.00
N PHE A 292 -21.66 1.18 14.71
CA PHE A 292 -20.63 0.18 14.68
C PHE A 292 -20.42 -0.43 16.08
N GLN A 293 -20.22 -1.74 16.10
CA GLN A 293 -19.82 -2.49 17.28
C GLN A 293 -18.56 -3.26 16.90
N ASP A 294 -17.46 -3.00 17.59
CA ASP A 294 -16.21 -3.71 17.40
C ASP A 294 -16.37 -5.16 17.90
N PRO A 295 -16.30 -6.18 17.03
CA PRO A 295 -16.40 -7.57 17.43
C PRO A 295 -15.23 -8.06 18.30
N PHE A 296 -14.16 -7.29 18.46
CA PHE A 296 -12.99 -7.60 19.29
C PHE A 296 -13.09 -7.04 20.70
N ILE A 297 -14.04 -6.16 20.96
CA ILE A 297 -14.26 -5.55 22.28
C ILE A 297 -15.59 -6.05 22.83
N SER A 298 -15.53 -6.77 23.95
CA SER A 298 -16.72 -7.23 24.65
C SER A 298 -17.21 -6.18 25.65
N ASP A 299 -18.52 -5.94 25.67
CA ASP A 299 -19.22 -5.14 26.69
C ASP A 299 -19.04 -5.75 28.11
N ASP A 300 -18.56 -4.96 29.06
CA ASP A 300 -18.56 -5.32 30.48
C ASP A 300 -19.88 -4.87 31.11
N PRO A 301 -20.77 -5.80 31.50
CA PRO A 301 -22.07 -5.44 32.07
C PRO A 301 -22.00 -4.67 33.40
N ASN A 302 -20.80 -4.49 33.98
CA ASN A 302 -20.58 -3.71 35.20
C ASN A 302 -20.21 -2.25 34.95
N THR A 303 -19.94 -1.85 33.70
CA THR A 303 -19.70 -0.47 33.33
C THR A 303 -20.99 0.16 32.77
N PRO A 304 -21.13 1.50 32.84
CA PRO A 304 -22.30 2.19 32.30
C PRO A 304 -22.27 2.33 30.77
N GLU A 305 -21.10 2.13 30.15
CA GLU A 305 -20.84 2.33 28.73
C GLU A 305 -20.68 0.97 28.06
N ASP A 306 -21.23 0.82 26.86
CA ASP A 306 -21.04 -0.37 26.04
C ASP A 306 -19.66 -0.29 25.38
N GLU A 307 -18.66 -1.03 25.86
CA GLU A 307 -17.30 -0.93 25.32
C GLU A 307 -17.17 -1.38 23.87
N SER A 308 -18.09 -2.23 23.40
CA SER A 308 -18.11 -2.64 21.99
C SER A 308 -18.43 -1.48 21.06
N LYS A 309 -19.05 -0.40 21.56
CA LYS A 309 -19.31 0.82 20.80
C LYS A 309 -18.19 1.82 21.03
N ASP A 310 -17.14 1.64 20.28
CA ASP A 310 -15.87 2.33 20.44
C ASP A 310 -15.67 3.52 19.48
N PHE A 311 -16.63 3.80 18.59
CA PHE A 311 -16.61 4.99 17.74
C PHE A 311 -16.38 6.27 18.56
N GLU A 312 -15.39 7.06 18.15
CA GLU A 312 -15.00 8.29 18.84
C GLU A 312 -15.28 9.54 18.00
N GLY A 313 -15.05 9.49 16.68
CA GLY A 313 -15.22 10.70 15.87
C GLY A 313 -14.90 10.59 14.39
N PHE A 314 -14.81 11.75 13.76
CA PHE A 314 -14.50 11.95 12.35
C PHE A 314 -13.26 12.82 12.16
N ARG A 315 -12.47 12.51 11.15
CA ARG A 315 -11.44 13.41 10.61
C ARG A 315 -11.74 13.74 9.15
N VAL A 316 -11.73 15.03 8.85
CA VAL A 316 -11.81 15.53 7.48
C VAL A 316 -10.39 15.62 6.93
N VAL A 317 -10.13 14.93 5.83
CA VAL A 317 -8.78 14.86 5.25
C VAL A 317 -8.74 15.28 3.79
N ARG A 318 -7.60 15.84 3.38
CA ARG A 318 -7.35 16.34 2.03
C ARG A 318 -5.97 15.92 1.52
N SER A 319 -5.84 15.63 0.23
CA SER A 319 -4.56 15.42 -0.45
C SER A 319 -4.55 16.12 -1.81
N LYS A 320 -3.35 16.51 -2.28
CA LYS A 320 -3.14 16.97 -3.67
C LYS A 320 -2.86 15.82 -4.65
N THR A 321 -2.50 14.63 -4.16
CA THR A 321 -2.06 13.50 -4.99
C THR A 321 -2.99 12.29 -4.91
N GLY A 322 -3.78 12.17 -3.84
CA GLY A 322 -4.62 11.00 -3.57
C GLY A 322 -3.84 9.78 -3.05
N VAL A 323 -2.52 9.88 -2.86
CA VAL A 323 -1.71 8.81 -2.26
C VAL A 323 -1.91 8.82 -0.74
N LEU A 324 -2.12 7.63 -0.15
CA LEU A 324 -2.47 7.45 1.26
C LEU A 324 -1.60 8.27 2.24
N GLY A 325 -0.28 8.26 2.07
CA GLY A 325 0.65 8.99 2.95
C GLY A 325 0.68 10.51 2.77
N THR A 326 -0.12 11.08 1.87
CA THR A 326 -0.12 12.53 1.55
C THR A 326 -1.36 13.26 2.03
N PHE A 327 -2.27 12.56 2.72
CA PHE A 327 -3.45 13.18 3.30
C PHE A 327 -3.09 13.99 4.55
N GLU A 328 -3.56 15.22 4.60
CA GLU A 328 -3.50 16.09 5.77
C GLU A 328 -4.86 16.16 6.44
N ILE A 329 -4.89 16.34 7.76
CA ILE A 329 -6.11 16.55 8.54
C ILE A 329 -6.48 18.03 8.49
N LEU A 330 -7.68 18.35 8.01
CA LEU A 330 -8.24 19.68 7.98
C LEU A 330 -9.05 20.01 9.24
N ALA A 331 -9.81 19.01 9.72
CA ALA A 331 -10.64 19.11 10.90
C ALA A 331 -10.79 17.74 11.56
N GLU A 332 -11.07 17.77 12.86
CA GLU A 332 -11.34 16.60 13.69
C GLU A 332 -12.53 16.94 14.57
N PHE A 333 -13.51 16.04 14.60
CA PHE A 333 -14.76 16.17 15.35
C PHE A 333 -14.96 14.89 16.13
N ASP A 334 -15.10 14.99 17.44
CA ASP A 334 -15.14 13.85 18.35
C ASP A 334 -16.28 13.98 19.36
N LEU A 335 -16.67 12.85 19.95
CA LEU A 335 -17.70 12.82 20.97
C LEU A 335 -17.34 13.77 22.12
N ALA A 336 -18.34 14.50 22.60
CA ALA A 336 -18.17 15.43 23.70
C ALA A 336 -18.63 14.82 25.02
N GLY A 337 -17.95 15.15 26.11
CA GLY A 337 -18.28 14.72 27.47
C GLY A 337 -17.63 13.40 27.89
N ASN A 338 -16.50 13.01 27.29
CA ASN A 338 -15.70 11.85 27.66
C ASN A 338 -14.23 12.26 27.95
N ASP A 339 -13.40 11.29 28.33
CA ASP A 339 -11.96 11.51 28.60
C ASP A 339 -11.09 11.32 27.34
N PHE A 340 -11.70 11.17 26.16
CA PHE A 340 -11.02 10.92 24.90
C PHE A 340 -10.99 12.17 24.00
N GLY A 341 -9.95 12.28 23.18
CA GLY A 341 -9.84 13.37 22.20
C GLY A 341 -9.88 14.80 22.79
N LYS A 342 -10.40 15.73 22.00
CA LYS A 342 -10.56 17.16 22.30
C LYS A 342 -11.99 17.55 22.71
N ASN A 343 -12.95 16.63 22.64
CA ASN A 343 -14.34 16.85 23.02
C ASN A 343 -15.01 18.02 22.28
N THR A 344 -14.77 18.12 20.97
CA THR A 344 -15.25 19.22 20.11
C THR A 344 -16.74 19.11 19.76
N GLY A 345 -17.31 17.91 19.90
CA GLY A 345 -18.64 17.58 19.43
C GLY A 345 -18.63 17.14 17.96
N LEU A 346 -19.56 16.25 17.61
CA LEU A 346 -19.68 15.76 16.25
C LEU A 346 -20.25 16.84 15.33
N GLU A 347 -19.57 17.04 14.21
CA GLU A 347 -20.10 17.75 13.06
C GLU A 347 -20.27 16.77 11.90
N PHE A 348 -21.20 17.11 11.00
CA PHE A 348 -21.52 16.26 9.84
C PHE A 348 -21.33 16.98 8.49
N LYS A 349 -20.72 18.17 8.56
CA LYS A 349 -20.47 19.01 7.41
C LYS A 349 -19.24 19.86 7.64
N TYR A 350 -18.42 20.01 6.59
CA TYR A 350 -17.25 20.87 6.60
C TYR A 350 -17.12 21.62 5.28
N VAL A 351 -16.66 22.86 5.35
CA VAL A 351 -16.40 23.69 4.16
C VAL A 351 -14.93 24.03 4.14
N ASP A 352 -14.21 23.49 3.15
CA ASP A 352 -12.84 23.90 2.87
C ASP A 352 -12.83 25.09 1.91
N HIS A 353 -11.90 26.01 2.13
CA HIS A 353 -11.72 27.22 1.31
C HIS A 353 -10.46 27.09 0.47
N VAL A 354 -10.62 26.81 -0.82
CA VAL A 354 -9.52 26.53 -1.75
C VAL A 354 -9.60 27.38 -3.01
N PRO A 355 -8.48 27.64 -3.71
CA PRO A 355 -8.51 28.30 -5.01
C PRO A 355 -9.32 27.49 -6.04
N ASN A 356 -10.01 28.19 -6.94
CA ASN A 356 -10.60 27.53 -8.10
C ASN A 356 -9.51 27.02 -9.04
N GLY A 357 -9.82 25.95 -9.78
CA GLY A 357 -8.90 25.38 -10.78
C GLY A 357 -7.83 24.48 -10.19
N GLU A 358 -7.72 24.38 -8.86
CA GLU A 358 -6.91 23.36 -8.20
C GLU A 358 -7.75 22.12 -7.90
N GLU A 359 -7.15 20.97 -8.18
CA GLU A 359 -7.74 19.68 -7.91
C GLU A 359 -7.23 19.13 -6.56
N PHE A 360 -8.15 18.52 -5.83
CA PHE A 360 -7.91 17.93 -4.53
C PHE A 360 -8.66 16.61 -4.39
N PHE A 361 -8.15 15.77 -3.49
CA PHE A 361 -8.75 14.53 -3.08
C PHE A 361 -9.23 14.69 -1.65
N TYR A 362 -10.53 14.50 -1.40
CA TYR A 362 -11.11 14.62 -0.07
C TYR A 362 -11.69 13.30 0.40
N ALA A 363 -11.60 13.06 1.70
CA ALA A 363 -12.26 11.97 2.38
C ALA A 363 -12.69 12.41 3.78
N VAL A 364 -13.60 11.65 4.38
CA VAL A 364 -13.93 11.75 5.80
C VAL A 364 -13.75 10.35 6.36
N VAL A 365 -12.88 10.22 7.34
CA VAL A 365 -12.63 8.95 8.03
C VAL A 365 -13.28 8.99 9.40
N SER A 366 -13.77 7.85 9.84
CA SER A 366 -14.20 7.62 11.22
C SER A 366 -13.06 6.98 11.99
N PHE A 367 -12.98 7.24 13.29
CA PHE A 367 -11.98 6.64 14.16
C PHE A 367 -12.61 6.22 15.48
N ASP A 368 -12.05 5.19 16.09
CA ASP A 368 -12.42 4.68 17.39
C ASP A 368 -11.48 5.20 18.50
N ARG A 369 -11.86 4.95 19.75
CA ARG A 369 -11.05 5.23 20.94
C ARG A 369 -10.00 4.14 21.23
N GLY A 370 -10.02 3.02 20.49
CA GLY A 370 -9.30 1.79 20.80
C GLY A 370 -9.71 1.17 22.14
N ALA A 371 -8.86 0.27 22.66
CA ALA A 371 -9.02 -0.31 23.99
C ALA A 371 -7.65 -0.42 24.70
N PRO A 372 -7.12 0.69 25.27
CA PRO A 372 -5.79 0.72 25.87
C PRO A 372 -5.59 -0.28 27.02
N SER A 373 -6.66 -0.67 27.71
CA SER A 373 -6.63 -1.67 28.80
C SER A 373 -6.16 -3.05 28.32
N ILE A 374 -6.34 -3.35 27.03
CA ILE A 374 -5.92 -4.59 26.38
C ILE A 374 -4.87 -4.34 25.27
N GLY A 375 -4.29 -3.14 25.23
CA GLY A 375 -3.23 -2.77 24.28
C GLY A 375 -3.72 -2.50 22.86
N LEU A 376 -5.01 -2.29 22.63
CA LEU A 376 -5.52 -1.86 21.32
C LEU A 376 -5.43 -0.34 21.20
N GLU A 377 -4.67 0.12 20.21
CA GLU A 377 -4.58 1.53 19.85
C GLU A 377 -5.82 1.98 19.05
N THR A 378 -5.98 3.30 18.93
CA THR A 378 -7.03 3.89 18.07
C THR A 378 -6.80 3.51 16.61
N LEU A 379 -7.86 3.08 15.93
CA LEU A 379 -7.87 2.85 14.50
C LEU A 379 -8.78 3.85 13.79
N ALA A 380 -8.52 4.03 12.51
CA ALA A 380 -9.33 4.87 11.65
C ALA A 380 -9.58 4.18 10.31
N SER A 381 -10.76 4.43 9.74
CA SER A 381 -11.10 3.94 8.42
C SER A 381 -10.15 4.50 7.36
N SER A 382 -9.93 3.75 6.27
CA SER A 382 -9.05 4.23 5.20
C SER A 382 -9.70 5.38 4.43
N PRO A 383 -8.98 6.50 4.17
CA PRO A 383 -9.48 7.60 3.36
C PRO A 383 -9.75 7.16 1.91
N LEU A 384 -9.12 6.09 1.45
CA LEU A 384 -9.31 5.57 0.09
C LEU A 384 -10.71 4.98 -0.15
N ILE A 385 -11.46 4.67 0.93
CA ILE A 385 -12.79 4.06 0.84
C ILE A 385 -13.82 5.02 0.24
N ASN A 386 -13.84 6.28 0.70
CA ASN A 386 -14.79 7.31 0.25
C ASN A 386 -14.11 8.52 -0.39
N MET A 387 -12.84 8.36 -0.81
CA MET A 387 -12.08 9.41 -1.47
C MET A 387 -12.80 9.92 -2.72
N THR A 388 -12.98 11.23 -2.79
CA THR A 388 -13.52 11.92 -3.96
C THR A 388 -12.50 12.91 -4.50
N ARG A 389 -12.14 12.74 -5.77
CA ARG A 389 -11.35 13.70 -6.55
C ARG A 389 -12.27 14.83 -7.04
N VAL A 390 -11.95 16.07 -6.72
CA VAL A 390 -12.78 17.23 -7.06
C VAL A 390 -11.92 18.47 -7.29
N MET A 391 -12.38 19.33 -8.19
CA MET A 391 -11.80 20.65 -8.42
C MET A 391 -12.79 21.71 -7.97
N ALA A 392 -12.32 22.72 -7.23
CA ALA A 392 -13.17 23.86 -6.91
C ALA A 392 -13.44 24.67 -8.17
N SER A 393 -14.72 24.95 -8.41
CA SER A 393 -15.17 25.66 -9.60
C SER A 393 -16.39 26.52 -9.26
N PRO A 394 -16.53 27.69 -9.88
CA PRO A 394 -17.80 28.39 -9.87
C PRO A 394 -18.95 27.48 -10.36
N LEU A 395 -20.16 27.74 -9.88
CA LEU A 395 -21.34 27.14 -10.46
C LEU A 395 -21.54 27.65 -11.90
N PRO A 396 -22.14 26.84 -12.78
CA PRO A 396 -22.44 27.28 -14.13
C PRO A 396 -23.31 28.54 -14.12
N LEU A 397 -23.00 29.48 -15.02
CA LEU A 397 -23.74 30.72 -15.11
C LEU A 397 -25.17 30.48 -15.63
N SER A 398 -26.16 31.12 -15.01
CA SER A 398 -27.51 31.22 -15.57
C SER A 398 -27.63 32.29 -16.66
N THR A 399 -26.71 33.24 -16.69
CA THR A 399 -26.64 34.38 -17.61
C THR A 399 -25.19 34.75 -17.89
N LEU A 400 -24.82 35.29 -19.05
CA LEU A 400 -23.43 35.71 -19.36
C LEU A 400 -23.02 37.04 -18.68
N ASP A 401 -23.39 37.24 -17.42
CA ASP A 401 -23.17 38.46 -16.63
C ASP A 401 -21.75 38.58 -16.03
N ARG A 402 -21.11 37.43 -15.78
CA ARG A 402 -19.72 37.36 -15.33
C ARG A 402 -18.78 37.09 -16.51
N LYS A 403 -17.54 37.58 -16.40
CA LYS A 403 -16.53 37.43 -17.45
C LYS A 403 -16.10 35.96 -17.60
N ILE A 404 -16.06 35.45 -18.81
CA ILE A 404 -15.46 34.16 -19.16
C ILE A 404 -13.96 34.40 -19.43
N TRP A 405 -13.11 33.53 -18.90
CA TRP A 405 -11.67 33.58 -19.14
C TRP A 405 -11.12 32.21 -19.50
N VAL A 406 -9.85 32.21 -19.90
CA VAL A 406 -9.08 31.02 -20.24
C VAL A 406 -7.95 30.89 -19.22
N GLU A 407 -7.71 29.67 -18.74
CA GLU A 407 -6.55 29.37 -17.89
C GLU A 407 -5.80 28.10 -18.34
N PRO A 408 -4.46 28.09 -18.26
CA PRO A 408 -3.60 29.24 -17.96
C PRO A 408 -3.61 30.25 -19.13
N ASN A 409 -3.40 31.54 -18.81
CA ASN A 409 -3.31 32.59 -19.82
C ASN A 409 -2.28 33.67 -19.39
N PRO A 410 -1.11 33.78 -20.04
CA PRO A 410 -0.70 32.99 -21.21
C PRO A 410 -0.50 31.51 -20.86
N TYR A 411 -0.83 30.63 -21.80
CA TYR A 411 -0.39 29.24 -21.75
C TYR A 411 1.05 29.18 -22.24
N ILE A 412 1.95 28.59 -21.44
CA ILE A 412 3.38 28.46 -21.72
C ILE A 412 3.74 26.98 -21.68
N GLN A 413 4.12 26.40 -22.82
CA GLN A 413 4.37 24.95 -22.97
C GLN A 413 5.43 24.41 -22.00
N ARG A 414 6.39 25.24 -21.58
CA ARG A 414 7.48 24.85 -20.66
C ARG A 414 7.23 25.24 -19.20
N SER A 415 6.01 25.63 -18.84
CA SER A 415 5.70 26.07 -17.46
C SER A 415 5.51 24.92 -16.47
N GLY A 416 5.38 23.68 -16.95
CA GLY A 416 5.10 22.51 -16.09
C GLY A 416 3.63 22.44 -15.63
N PHE A 417 2.73 23.16 -16.31
CA PHE A 417 1.29 23.16 -16.01
C PHE A 417 0.67 21.76 -16.16
N GLU A 418 1.20 20.96 -17.09
CA GLU A 418 0.76 19.60 -17.40
C GLU A 418 1.28 18.53 -16.41
N GLY A 419 2.02 18.95 -15.38
CA GLY A 419 2.67 18.06 -14.41
C GLY A 419 4.04 17.55 -14.90
N ASN A 420 4.93 17.24 -13.95
CA ASN A 420 6.32 16.83 -14.22
C ASN A 420 6.48 15.35 -14.63
N GLU A 421 5.40 14.58 -14.75
CA GLU A 421 5.46 13.12 -14.94
C GLU A 421 5.67 12.66 -16.39
N VAL A 422 5.79 13.57 -17.35
CA VAL A 422 5.82 13.19 -18.77
C VAL A 422 7.26 13.19 -19.31
N GLN A 423 7.92 12.03 -19.27
CA GLN A 423 9.30 11.84 -19.76
C GLN A 423 9.43 11.78 -21.31
N ASN A 424 8.32 11.72 -22.06
CA ASN A 424 8.33 11.57 -23.53
C ASN A 424 7.56 12.69 -24.26
N ASP A 425 8.20 13.34 -25.24
CA ASP A 425 7.66 14.49 -26.01
C ASP A 425 6.32 14.19 -26.72
N VAL A 426 6.11 12.94 -27.17
CA VAL A 426 4.87 12.53 -27.86
C VAL A 426 3.68 12.45 -26.89
N VAL A 427 3.92 12.04 -25.64
CA VAL A 427 2.90 11.98 -24.59
C VAL A 427 2.64 13.39 -24.04
N ALA A 428 3.65 14.26 -24.03
CA ALA A 428 3.52 15.64 -23.58
C ALA A 428 2.60 16.49 -24.45
N GLU A 429 2.51 16.22 -25.77
CA GLU A 429 1.55 16.88 -26.67
C GLU A 429 0.09 16.48 -26.36
N LEU A 430 -0.16 15.28 -25.84
CA LEU A 430 -1.51 14.78 -25.51
C LEU A 430 -2.04 15.32 -24.18
N ASN A 431 -1.15 15.73 -23.27
CA ASN A 431 -1.51 16.27 -21.96
C ASN A 431 -1.68 17.80 -21.96
N ARG A 432 -1.47 18.47 -23.09
CA ARG A 432 -1.61 19.93 -23.16
C ARG A 432 -3.06 20.33 -23.10
N GLU A 433 -3.36 21.28 -22.22
CA GLU A 433 -4.72 21.76 -22.09
C GLU A 433 -4.81 23.20 -21.61
N ILE A 434 -5.90 23.84 -22.01
CA ILE A 434 -6.41 25.06 -21.38
C ILE A 434 -7.88 24.87 -21.03
N HIS A 435 -8.37 25.64 -20.07
CA HIS A 435 -9.74 25.58 -19.58
C HIS A 435 -10.43 26.90 -19.86
N PHE A 436 -11.62 26.84 -20.46
CA PHE A 436 -12.56 27.95 -20.46
C PHE A 436 -13.34 27.89 -19.16
N VAL A 437 -13.35 28.97 -18.39
CA VAL A 437 -13.92 29.00 -17.04
C VAL A 437 -15.06 30.00 -16.96
N ASN A 438 -15.99 29.73 -16.04
CA ASN A 438 -17.18 30.53 -15.76
C ASN A 438 -18.20 30.45 -16.90
N LEU A 439 -18.36 29.26 -17.46
CA LEU A 439 -19.31 28.96 -18.52
C LEU A 439 -20.73 28.75 -17.97
N PRO A 440 -21.77 29.06 -18.77
CA PRO A 440 -23.12 28.53 -18.55
C PRO A 440 -23.16 27.01 -18.70
N ALA A 441 -24.15 26.37 -18.06
CA ALA A 441 -24.32 24.91 -18.13
C ALA A 441 -24.42 24.38 -19.58
N ARG A 442 -24.95 25.20 -20.49
CA ARG A 442 -25.07 24.89 -21.93
C ARG A 442 -24.58 26.05 -22.79
N CYS A 443 -23.51 25.84 -23.54
CA CYS A 443 -23.03 26.84 -24.49
C CYS A 443 -22.15 26.25 -25.60
N THR A 444 -21.98 27.01 -26.68
CA THR A 444 -21.01 26.70 -27.74
C THR A 444 -19.83 27.66 -27.66
N ILE A 445 -18.62 27.11 -27.61
CA ILE A 445 -17.35 27.85 -27.59
C ILE A 445 -16.72 27.75 -28.96
N ARG A 446 -16.47 28.89 -29.61
CA ARG A 446 -15.77 28.95 -30.91
C ARG A 446 -14.45 29.67 -30.77
N ILE A 447 -13.39 29.07 -31.30
CA ILE A 447 -12.01 29.53 -31.15
C ILE A 447 -11.48 29.97 -32.51
N PHE A 448 -10.88 31.14 -32.57
CA PHE A 448 -10.42 31.78 -33.80
C PHE A 448 -8.99 32.28 -33.70
N THR A 449 -8.31 32.36 -34.85
CA THR A 449 -7.10 33.18 -35.00
C THR A 449 -7.47 34.67 -34.98
N VAL A 450 -6.47 35.56 -34.85
CA VAL A 450 -6.68 37.02 -34.97
C VAL A 450 -7.18 37.45 -36.35
N ASP A 451 -6.92 36.64 -37.39
CA ASP A 451 -7.41 36.86 -38.76
C ASP A 451 -8.86 36.38 -38.95
N GLY A 452 -9.46 35.76 -37.93
CA GLY A 452 -10.86 35.30 -37.94
C GLY A 452 -11.06 33.88 -38.44
N ASP A 453 -10.00 33.10 -38.67
CA ASP A 453 -10.11 31.70 -39.07
C ASP A 453 -10.61 30.85 -37.91
N LEU A 454 -11.65 30.04 -38.14
CA LEU A 454 -12.18 29.11 -37.15
C LEU A 454 -11.21 27.92 -36.95
N VAL A 455 -10.64 27.87 -35.75
CA VAL A 455 -9.70 26.85 -35.29
C VAL A 455 -10.43 25.62 -34.77
N GLN A 456 -11.38 25.82 -33.84
CA GLN A 456 -12.10 24.74 -33.17
C GLN A 456 -13.47 25.24 -32.66
N THR A 457 -14.42 24.30 -32.53
CA THR A 457 -15.70 24.50 -31.85
C THR A 457 -15.87 23.44 -30.77
N LEU A 458 -16.18 23.86 -29.54
CA LEU A 458 -16.48 23.00 -28.41
C LEU A 458 -17.95 23.17 -28.01
N VAL A 459 -18.61 22.09 -27.62
CA VAL A 459 -19.97 22.11 -27.09
C VAL A 459 -19.89 21.73 -25.62
N HIS A 460 -20.32 22.64 -24.77
CA HIS A 460 -20.40 22.42 -23.33
C HIS A 460 -21.86 22.17 -22.95
N ASP A 461 -22.15 21.01 -22.37
CA ASP A 461 -23.46 20.59 -21.87
C ASP A 461 -23.28 19.80 -20.57
N ASP A 462 -22.96 20.53 -19.51
CA ASP A 462 -22.77 19.98 -18.17
C ASP A 462 -23.42 20.91 -17.14
N ALA A 463 -24.51 20.44 -16.52
CA ALA A 463 -25.24 21.20 -15.50
C ALA A 463 -24.46 21.38 -14.18
N SER A 464 -23.35 20.67 -14.02
CA SER A 464 -22.52 20.65 -12.80
C SER A 464 -21.17 21.33 -12.97
N SER A 465 -20.75 21.64 -14.19
CA SER A 465 -19.45 22.25 -14.49
C SER A 465 -19.61 23.63 -15.12
N SER A 466 -18.83 24.60 -14.66
CA SER A 466 -18.67 25.89 -15.34
C SER A 466 -17.39 25.93 -16.19
N ARG A 467 -16.84 24.76 -16.55
CA ARG A 467 -15.51 24.62 -17.12
C ARG A 467 -15.53 23.68 -18.32
N GLU A 468 -14.82 24.07 -19.37
CA GLU A 468 -14.63 23.25 -20.57
C GLU A 468 -13.15 23.16 -20.92
N LYS A 469 -12.67 21.94 -21.12
CA LYS A 469 -11.26 21.66 -21.44
C LYS A 469 -11.06 21.72 -22.95
N TRP A 470 -9.92 22.26 -23.37
CA TRP A 470 -9.45 22.18 -24.75
C TRP A 470 -8.00 21.71 -24.83
N ASP A 471 -7.76 20.70 -25.67
CA ASP A 471 -6.49 20.02 -25.93
C ASP A 471 -5.51 20.79 -26.84
N LEU A 472 -5.83 22.04 -27.18
CA LEU A 472 -5.04 22.88 -28.10
C LEU A 472 -4.89 22.28 -29.51
N LEU A 473 -5.78 21.35 -29.90
CA LEU A 473 -5.89 20.84 -31.26
C LEU A 473 -6.96 21.61 -32.04
N SER A 474 -6.64 21.90 -33.30
CA SER A 474 -7.62 22.38 -34.27
C SER A 474 -8.65 21.30 -34.61
N LYS A 475 -9.75 21.69 -35.25
CA LYS A 475 -10.78 20.78 -35.78
C LYS A 475 -10.27 19.65 -36.69
N ASN A 476 -9.06 19.79 -37.25
CA ASN A 476 -8.40 18.79 -38.07
C ASN A 476 -7.35 17.99 -37.27
N THR A 477 -7.47 17.96 -35.94
CA THR A 477 -6.57 17.27 -34.99
C THR A 477 -5.09 17.65 -35.12
N ARG A 478 -4.82 18.88 -35.56
CA ARG A 478 -3.45 19.42 -35.64
C ARG A 478 -3.17 20.38 -34.48
N PRO A 479 -2.00 20.28 -33.84
CA PRO A 479 -1.57 21.26 -32.85
C PRO A 479 -1.56 22.67 -33.43
N ILE A 480 -2.07 23.64 -32.66
CA ILE A 480 -2.06 25.06 -33.04
C ILE A 480 -0.67 25.68 -32.89
N ALA A 481 -0.43 26.86 -33.47
CA ALA A 481 0.84 27.60 -33.35
C ALA A 481 0.85 28.54 -32.14
N SER A 482 2.03 29.04 -31.77
CA SER A 482 2.13 30.17 -30.82
C SER A 482 1.44 31.40 -31.40
N GLY A 483 0.68 32.13 -30.59
CA GLY A 483 -0.05 33.30 -31.04
C GLY A 483 -1.12 33.78 -30.09
N ILE A 484 -1.80 34.86 -30.50
CA ILE A 484 -2.99 35.36 -29.84
C ILE A 484 -4.20 34.70 -30.50
N TYR A 485 -5.12 34.20 -29.68
CA TYR A 485 -6.36 33.59 -30.11
C TYR A 485 -7.55 34.35 -29.54
N LEU A 486 -8.66 34.32 -30.26
CA LEU A 486 -9.94 34.87 -29.84
C LEU A 486 -10.90 33.72 -29.56
N PHE A 487 -11.80 33.89 -28.59
CA PHE A 487 -12.91 32.97 -28.39
C PHE A 487 -14.24 33.71 -28.34
N ALA A 488 -15.30 33.01 -28.71
CA ALA A 488 -16.68 33.45 -28.57
C ALA A 488 -17.50 32.33 -27.91
N VAL A 489 -18.14 32.64 -26.79
CA VAL A 489 -19.10 31.77 -26.13
C VAL A 489 -20.50 32.27 -26.43
N GLU A 490 -21.37 31.35 -26.85
CA GLU A 490 -22.77 31.62 -27.21
C GLU A 490 -23.69 30.65 -26.46
N THR A 491 -24.72 31.17 -25.78
CA THR A 491 -25.76 30.37 -25.11
C THR A 491 -26.85 29.95 -26.08
N GLU A 492 -27.70 28.99 -25.68
CA GLU A 492 -28.88 28.59 -26.47
C GLU A 492 -29.86 29.77 -26.71
N ASP A 493 -29.93 30.70 -25.76
CA ASP A 493 -30.78 31.89 -25.83
C ASP A 493 -30.19 33.02 -26.71
N GLY A 494 -28.98 32.82 -27.25
CA GLY A 494 -28.32 33.74 -28.18
C GLY A 494 -27.47 34.84 -27.53
N ASP A 495 -27.28 34.81 -26.21
CA ASP A 495 -26.34 35.70 -25.54
C ASP A 495 -24.91 35.32 -25.94
N ARG A 496 -24.05 36.34 -26.10
CA ARG A 496 -22.67 36.14 -26.56
C ARG A 496 -21.64 36.92 -25.76
N GLN A 497 -20.55 36.26 -25.39
CA GLN A 497 -19.36 36.89 -24.83
C GLN A 497 -18.12 36.55 -25.66
N VAL A 498 -17.20 37.50 -25.81
CA VAL A 498 -15.95 37.31 -26.54
C VAL A 498 -14.75 37.61 -25.64
N GLY A 499 -13.67 36.89 -25.85
CA GLY A 499 -12.42 37.11 -25.13
C GLY A 499 -11.20 36.73 -25.95
N ARG A 500 -10.03 36.81 -25.33
CA ARG A 500 -8.73 36.52 -25.95
C ARG A 500 -7.79 35.83 -24.97
N PHE A 501 -6.88 35.04 -25.50
CA PHE A 501 -5.82 34.36 -24.76
C PHE A 501 -4.56 34.20 -25.61
N VAL A 502 -3.45 33.85 -24.97
CA VAL A 502 -2.14 33.77 -25.60
C VAL A 502 -1.55 32.38 -25.40
N ILE A 503 -1.00 31.82 -26.47
CA ILE A 503 -0.27 30.53 -26.48
C ILE A 503 1.20 30.81 -26.81
N ILE A 504 2.10 30.29 -25.98
CA ILE A 504 3.56 30.38 -26.13
C ILE A 504 4.14 28.96 -26.06
N LYS A 505 4.56 28.43 -27.22
CA LYS A 505 5.28 27.16 -27.36
C LYS A 505 6.79 27.31 -27.20
#